data_AF-A0A1S8T7Y5-F1
#
_entry.id   AF-A0A1S8T7Y5-F1
#
_cell.length_a   1.000
_cell.length_b   1.000
_cell.length_c   1.000
_cell.angle_alpha   90.00
_cell.angle_beta   90.00
_cell.angle_gamma   90.00
#
_symmetry.space_group_name_H-M   'P 1'
#
loop_
_entity.id
_entity.type
_entity.pdbx_description
1 polymer ?
#
loop_
_entity_poly.entity_id
_entity_poly.type
_entity_poly.pdbx_seq_one_letter_code
_entity_poly.pdbx_strand_id
1 'polypeptide(L)' 'MYGYIKIGKKLNDGKNKPINHKRIERIVNENGINSKFSKKFKATTNSNHKLPLAENILNRDFSVEKTNEKMVSDITYV' A
#
# COMPACT_ATOMS: atom_id res chain seq x y z
N MET A 1 16.58 -1.38 6.60
CA MET A 1 16.45 -1.12 8.05
C MET A 1 15.91 -2.37 8.74
N TYR A 2 16.52 -2.80 9.83
CA TYR A 2 16.17 -4.04 10.55
C TYR A 2 15.36 -3.68 11.82
N GLY A 3 14.22 -4.33 12.04
CA GLY A 3 13.47 -4.22 13.30
C GLY A 3 13.82 -5.33 14.30
N TYR A 4 13.26 -5.23 15.51
CA TYR A 4 13.54 -6.15 16.63
C TYR A 4 13.33 -7.64 16.29
N ILE A 5 12.36 -7.98 15.41
CA ILE A 5 12.14 -9.35 14.95
C ILE A 5 13.33 -9.91 14.18
N LYS A 6 13.84 -9.18 13.19
CA LYS A 6 14.97 -9.64 12.36
C LYS A 6 16.26 -9.67 13.18
N ILE A 7 16.43 -8.68 14.06
CA ILE A 7 17.56 -8.61 14.99
C ILE A 7 17.51 -9.80 15.95
N GLY A 8 16.35 -10.07 16.55
CA GLY A 8 16.16 -11.19 17.46
C GLY A 8 16.39 -12.54 16.80
N LYS A 9 15.90 -12.73 15.57
CA LYS A 9 16.17 -13.96 14.79
C LYS A 9 17.68 -14.14 14.57
N LYS A 10 18.39 -13.08 14.18
CA LYS A 10 19.84 -13.12 13.94
C LYS A 10 20.65 -13.34 15.22
N LEU A 11 20.19 -12.78 16.35
CA LEU A 11 20.83 -12.91 17.65
C LEU A 11 20.62 -14.27 18.31
N ASN A 12 19.52 -14.95 17.99
CA ASN A 12 19.17 -16.27 18.54
C ASN A 12 19.52 -17.42 17.59
N ASP A 13 20.03 -17.11 16.39
CA ASP A 13 20.47 -18.12 15.44
C ASP A 13 21.64 -18.93 16.03
N GLY A 14 21.51 -20.26 16.04
CA GLY A 14 22.50 -21.18 16.61
C GLY A 14 22.70 -21.11 18.13
N LYS A 15 21.85 -20.41 18.89
CA LYS A 15 21.96 -20.35 20.37
C LYS A 15 21.08 -21.42 21.04
N ASN A 16 21.71 -22.22 21.91
CA ASN A 16 20.99 -23.16 22.78
C ASN A 16 20.05 -22.47 23.79
N LYS A 17 20.33 -21.21 24.14
CA LYS A 17 19.49 -20.40 25.04
C LYS A 17 19.09 -19.09 24.34
N PRO A 18 17.85 -18.97 23.85
CA PRO A 18 17.40 -17.78 23.15
C PRO A 18 17.25 -16.59 24.10
N ILE A 19 17.57 -15.40 23.61
CA ILE A 19 17.32 -14.14 24.29
C ILE A 19 15.82 -13.83 24.16
N ASN A 20 15.18 -13.45 25.29
CA ASN A 20 13.78 -13.04 25.31
C ASN A 20 13.56 -11.83 24.38
N HIS A 21 12.55 -11.93 23.52
CA HIS A 21 12.19 -10.89 22.55
C HIS A 21 11.91 -9.52 23.20
N LYS A 22 11.39 -9.48 24.43
CA LYS A 22 11.16 -8.23 25.18
C LYS A 22 12.44 -7.46 25.50
N ARG A 23 13.53 -8.18 25.79
CA ARG A 23 14.84 -7.57 26.02
C ARG A 23 15.38 -6.95 24.73
N ILE A 24 15.22 -7.67 23.62
CA ILE A 24 15.66 -7.20 22.30
C ILE A 24 14.83 -5.97 21.89
N GLU A 25 13.51 -6.01 22.07
CA GLU A 25 12.59 -4.90 21.80
C GLU A 25 12.99 -3.63 22.56
N ARG A 26 13.24 -3.73 23.88
CA ARG A 26 13.69 -2.60 24.69
C ARG A 26 14.98 -1.97 24.17
N ILE A 27 16.00 -2.78 23.92
CA ILE A 27 17.31 -2.31 23.43
C ILE A 27 17.17 -1.67 22.05
N VAL A 28 16.40 -2.28 21.16
CA VAL A 28 16.16 -1.77 19.79
C VAL A 28 15.46 -0.41 19.84
N ASN A 29 14.50 -0.24 20.74
CA ASN A 29 13.80 1.04 20.96
C ASN A 29 14.71 2.11 21.58
N GLU A 30 15.51 1.77 22.60
CA GLU A 30 16.49 2.68 23.24
C GLU A 30 17.52 3.21 22.24
N ASN A 31 17.88 2.40 21.23
CA ASN A 31 18.81 2.79 20.17
C ASN A 31 18.12 3.47 18.96
N GLY A 32 16.81 3.72 19.02
CA GLY A 32 16.04 4.34 17.93
C GLY A 32 15.97 3.48 16.65
N ILE A 33 16.27 2.19 16.75
CA ILE A 33 16.35 1.28 15.60
C ILE A 33 14.93 0.86 15.24
N ASN A 34 14.43 1.35 14.12
CA ASN A 34 13.07 1.04 13.65
C ASN A 34 13.09 0.26 12.34
N SER A 35 12.07 -0.57 12.09
CA SER A 35 11.88 -1.18 10.78
C SER A 35 11.20 -0.18 9.84
N LYS A 36 11.94 0.43 8.92
CA LYS A 36 11.33 1.10 7.76
C LYS A 36 10.91 0.05 6.74
N PHE A 37 9.60 -0.14 6.57
CA PHE A 37 9.05 -0.87 5.44
C PHE A 37 8.37 0.15 4.52
N SER A 38 8.96 0.42 3.35
CA SER A 38 8.22 1.09 2.29
C SER A 38 7.23 0.08 1.71
N LYS A 39 5.92 0.34 1.81
CA LYS A 39 4.93 -0.42 1.05
C LYS A 39 5.33 -0.30 -0.42
N LYS A 40 5.56 -1.42 -1.11
CA LYS A 40 5.81 -1.38 -2.55
C LYS A 40 4.58 -0.76 -3.19
N PHE A 41 4.76 0.36 -3.90
CA PHE A 41 3.71 0.92 -4.72
C PHE A 41 3.33 -0.12 -5.79
N LYS A 42 2.08 -0.55 -5.79
CA LYS A 42 1.54 -1.49 -6.76
C LYS A 42 0.50 -0.73 -7.55
N ALA A 43 0.84 -0.35 -8.79
CA ALA A 43 -0.13 0.19 -9.73
C ALA A 43 -1.19 -0.90 -9.98
N THR A 44 -2.42 -0.65 -9.55
CA THR A 44 -3.57 -1.54 -9.75
C THR A 44 -4.21 -1.36 -11.13
N THR A 45 -3.91 -0.25 -11.80
CA THR A 45 -4.42 0.10 -13.11
C THR A 45 -3.27 0.24 -14.10
N ASN A 46 -3.32 -0.51 -15.19
CA ASN A 46 -2.45 -0.28 -16.34
C ASN A 46 -3.19 0.66 -17.32
N SER A 47 -3.01 1.97 -17.17
CA SER A 47 -3.58 2.96 -18.09
C SER A 47 -2.97 2.89 -19.50
N ASN A 48 -1.83 2.19 -19.66
CA ASN A 48 -1.19 1.94 -20.95
C ASN A 48 -1.53 0.53 -21.46
N HIS A 49 -2.80 0.31 -21.76
CA HIS A 49 -3.29 -0.93 -22.35
C HIS A 49 -3.89 -0.69 -23.73
N LYS A 50 -3.87 -1.72 -24.57
CA LYS A 50 -4.52 -1.71 -25.90
C LYS A 50 -5.96 -2.23 -25.87
N LEU A 51 -6.54 -2.45 -24.68
CA LEU A 51 -7.94 -2.83 -24.54
C LEU A 51 -8.84 -1.69 -25.02
N PRO A 52 -10.01 -2.01 -25.61
CA PRO A 52 -10.97 -1.00 -26.02
C PRO A 52 -11.36 -0.16 -24.80
N LEU A 53 -11.09 1.14 -24.89
CA LEU A 53 -11.64 2.11 -23.94
C LEU A 53 -13.13 2.25 -24.27
N ALA A 54 -13.97 2.24 -23.24
CA ALA A 54 -15.37 2.57 -23.42
C ALA A 54 -15.47 3.99 -24.01
N GLU A 55 -16.34 4.16 -24.99
CA GLU A 55 -16.56 5.46 -25.61
C GLU A 55 -17.06 6.45 -24.55
N ASN A 56 -16.50 7.65 -24.54
CA ASN A 56 -16.98 8.74 -23.72
C ASN A 56 -18.22 9.36 -24.38
N ILE A 57 -19.36 8.68 -24.25
CA ILE A 57 -20.63 9.05 -24.89
C ILE A 57 -21.10 10.44 -24.44
N LEU A 58 -20.82 10.81 -23.19
CA LEU A 58 -21.24 12.08 -22.62
C LEU A 58 -20.36 13.25 -23.05
N ASN A 59 -19.05 13.02 -23.18
CA ASN A 59 -18.04 14.02 -23.52
C ASN A 59 -18.16 15.35 -22.76
N ARG A 60 -18.53 15.29 -21.47
CA ARG A 60 -18.82 16.44 -20.59
C ARG A 60 -19.95 17.37 -21.06
N ASP A 61 -20.80 16.94 -21.98
CA ASP A 61 -22.04 17.64 -22.28
C ASP A 61 -23.12 17.22 -21.28
N PHE A 62 -23.43 18.12 -20.34
CA PHE A 62 -24.46 17.90 -19.33
C PHE A 62 -25.80 18.57 -19.68
N SER A 63 -25.95 19.14 -20.88
CA SER A 63 -27.24 19.69 -21.32
C SER A 63 -28.27 18.58 -21.49
N VAL A 64 -29.49 18.78 -20.98
CA VAL A 64 -30.62 17.82 -21.09
C VAL A 64 -31.92 18.59 -21.33
N GLU A 65 -32.83 17.99 -22.08
CA GLU A 65 -34.18 18.55 -22.30
C GLU A 65 -35.18 17.99 -21.29
N LYS A 66 -34.94 16.77 -20.77
CA LYS A 66 -35.82 16.09 -19.80
C LYS A 66 -35.02 15.42 -18.68
N THR A 67 -35.69 15.14 -17.57
CA THR A 67 -35.12 14.43 -16.43
C THR A 67 -34.74 12.99 -16.81
N ASN A 68 -33.67 12.45 -16.22
CA ASN A 68 -33.16 11.08 -16.40
C ASN A 68 -32.56 10.75 -17.79
N GLU A 69 -32.23 11.74 -18.62
CA GLU A 69 -31.57 11.50 -19.93
C GLU A 69 -30.07 11.18 -19.79
N LYS A 70 -29.41 11.72 -18.77
CA LYS A 70 -27.98 11.52 -18.50
C LYS A 70 -27.79 11.16 -17.03
N MET A 71 -27.15 10.01 -16.76
CA MET A 71 -26.78 9.55 -15.42
C MET A 71 -25.27 9.34 -15.37
N VAL A 72 -24.61 9.94 -14.39
CA VAL A 72 -23.14 9.90 -14.23
C VAL A 72 -22.82 9.55 -12.79
N SER A 73 -21.80 8.72 -12.61
CA SER A 73 -21.15 8.51 -11.32
C SER A 73 -19.67 8.87 -11.44
N ASP A 74 -19.18 9.67 -10.50
CA ASP A 74 -17.75 9.98 -10.42
C ASP A 74 -17.00 8.78 -9.85
N ILE A 75 -16.00 8.29 -10.58
CA ILE A 75 -15.00 7.37 -10.04
C ILE A 75 -13.76 8.17 -9.67
N THR A 76 -13.54 8.38 -8.37
CA THR A 76 -12.30 8.99 -7.90
C THR A 76 -11.20 7.93 -7.89
N TYR A 77 -10.24 8.04 -8.79
CA TYR A 77 -9.03 7.21 -8.80
C TYR A 77 -7.90 8.00 -8.14
N VAL A 78 -7.48 7.59 -6.93
CA VAL A 78 -6.35 8.16 -6.17
C VAL A 78 -5.08 7.36 -6.41
#